data_AF-A0A8H5H7A0-F1
#
_entry.id   AF-A0A8H5H7A0-F1
#
_cell.length_a   1.000
_cell.length_b   1.000
_cell.length_c   1.000
_cell.angle_alpha   90.00
_cell.angle_beta   90.00
_cell.angle_gamma   90.00
#
_symmetry.space_group_name_H-M   'P 1'
#
loop_
_entity.id
_entity.type
_entity.pdbx_description
1 polymer ?
#
loop_
_entity_poly.entity_id
_entity_poly.type
_entity_poly.pdbx_seq_one_letter_code
_entity_poly.pdbx_strand_id
1 'polypeptide(L)'
;MAAVAAYPSAITFASKNVVSEPDGKSFADLGTPEADADDVPAALSLAVIANLQFLLENIEVFDICEGEKGYILHPPKGTRLAAGPINYKIAIGPLEIDLTIDLSTFSVSLKIILKVPILGGVTIANVVGNLKDGIEVKVGYPGLLGGIVGVKLDANSDVVLSWDFTAFGKGFQGSKVLFHI
;
A
#
# COMPACT_ATOMS: atom_id res chain seq x y z
N MET A 1 -14.39 -3.64 30.61
CA MET A 1 -13.82 -2.40 30.01
C MET A 1 -12.82 -2.84 28.95
N ALA A 2 -13.18 -2.76 27.68
CA ALA A 2 -12.32 -3.18 26.56
C ALA A 2 -11.46 -2.00 26.10
N ALA A 3 -10.15 -2.25 25.95
CA ALA A 3 -9.19 -1.25 25.49
C ALA A 3 -9.40 -0.97 24.00
N VAL A 4 -9.61 0.30 23.66
CA VAL A 4 -9.63 0.81 22.28
C VAL A 4 -8.20 0.85 21.79
N ALA A 5 -7.85 -0.04 20.85
CA ALA A 5 -6.55 0.01 20.18
C ALA A 5 -6.53 1.24 19.26
N ALA A 6 -5.69 2.22 19.60
CA ALA A 6 -5.45 3.40 18.80
C ALA A 6 -4.67 3.01 17.53
N TYR A 7 -5.25 3.29 16.37
CA TYR A 7 -4.56 3.17 15.08
C TYR A 7 -3.52 4.30 14.96
N PRO A 8 -2.27 4.03 14.56
CA PRO A 8 -1.33 5.08 14.22
C PRO A 8 -1.75 5.74 12.89
N SER A 9 -2.12 7.00 13.00
CA SER A 9 -2.46 7.91 11.91
C SER A 9 -1.25 8.20 11.01
N ALA A 10 -1.48 8.17 9.70
CA ALA A 10 -0.68 8.81 8.63
C ALA A 10 0.82 8.45 8.53
N ILE A 11 1.16 7.66 7.50
CA ILE A 11 2.56 7.52 7.03
C ILE A 11 2.87 8.71 6.11
N THR A 12 3.65 9.67 6.60
CA THR A 12 4.23 10.76 5.81
C THR A 12 5.62 10.34 5.35
N PHE A 13 5.82 10.21 4.04
CA PHE A 13 7.15 9.97 3.46
C PHE A 13 7.87 11.31 3.28
N ALA A 14 8.80 11.63 4.18
CA ALA A 14 9.73 12.74 3.96
C ALA A 14 10.87 12.24 3.05
N SER A 15 10.76 12.54 1.75
CA SER A 15 11.90 12.46 0.82
C SER A 15 12.81 13.65 1.08
N LYS A 16 14.05 13.40 1.53
CA LYS A 16 15.11 14.41 1.52
C LYS A 16 16.03 14.10 0.34
N ASN A 17 15.65 14.58 -0.84
CA ASN A 17 16.55 14.69 -1.98
C ASN A 17 17.54 15.84 -1.71
N VAL A 18 18.85 15.55 -1.70
CA VAL A 18 19.89 16.56 -1.94
C VAL A 18 21.00 15.93 -2.80
N VAL A 19 21.06 16.38 -4.05
CA VAL A 19 22.14 16.32 -5.06
C VAL A 19 22.04 17.70 -5.74
N SER A 20 23.06 18.54 -5.98
CA SER A 20 24.53 18.51 -5.87
C SER A 20 25.12 19.94 -6.02
N GLU A 21 26.38 20.13 -5.53
CA GLU A 21 27.52 20.97 -6.03
C GLU A 21 27.40 22.52 -6.17
N PRO A 22 28.49 23.30 -6.43
CA PRO A 22 29.95 23.05 -6.45
C PRO A 22 30.77 24.08 -5.62
N ASP A 23 31.98 23.76 -5.15
CA ASP A 23 33.00 24.81 -4.95
C ASP A 23 34.42 24.25 -4.97
N GLY A 24 35.23 24.75 -5.91
CA GLY A 24 36.56 24.26 -6.23
C GLY A 24 37.61 24.55 -5.16
N LYS A 25 37.90 23.56 -4.32
CA LYS A 25 39.11 23.55 -3.48
C LYS A 25 40.04 22.40 -3.86
N SER A 26 41.31 22.77 -3.99
CA SER A 26 42.47 21.99 -4.42
C SER A 26 42.73 20.74 -3.55
N PHE A 27 43.22 19.68 -4.18
CA PHE A 27 43.43 18.31 -3.69
C PHE A 27 44.71 18.10 -2.84
N ALA A 28 45.21 19.09 -2.12
CA ALA A 28 46.53 18.99 -1.48
C ALA A 28 46.64 19.65 -0.11
N ASP A 29 45.70 19.39 0.81
CA ASP A 29 45.97 19.54 2.26
C ASP A 29 44.82 18.96 3.11
N LEU A 30 44.75 17.64 3.25
CA LEU A 30 43.91 17.02 4.28
C LEU A 30 44.67 15.80 4.83
N GLY A 31 45.15 15.95 6.05
CA GLY A 31 45.79 14.90 6.82
C GLY A 31 44.94 13.64 6.88
N THR A 32 45.61 12.52 7.12
CA THR A 32 45.01 11.21 7.38
C THR A 32 43.84 11.38 8.36
N PRO A 33 42.59 11.09 7.98
CA PRO A 33 41.51 11.07 8.94
C PRO A 33 41.78 9.87 9.85
N GLU A 34 42.19 10.14 11.08
CA GLU A 34 42.00 9.22 12.17
C GLU A 34 40.52 8.83 12.13
N ALA A 35 40.26 7.56 11.83
CA ALA A 35 38.92 7.01 11.82
C ALA A 35 38.43 6.94 13.26
N ASP A 36 37.95 8.06 13.80
CA ASP A 36 37.08 8.07 14.97
C ASP A 36 35.84 7.24 14.62
N ALA A 37 35.78 6.05 15.19
CA ALA A 37 34.75 5.04 14.98
C ALA A 37 33.42 5.40 15.68
N ASP A 38 33.04 6.67 15.73
CA ASP A 38 31.87 7.14 16.47
C ASP A 38 30.77 7.79 15.61
N ASP A 39 30.96 7.96 14.30
CA ASP A 39 29.90 8.42 13.38
C ASP A 39 29.21 7.23 12.67
N VAL A 40 28.64 6.32 13.46
CA VAL A 40 27.60 5.41 12.96
C VAL A 40 26.27 6.15 13.05
N PRO A 41 25.62 6.53 11.92
CA PRO A 41 24.40 7.30 11.99
C PRO A 41 23.25 6.46 12.55
N ALA A 42 22.72 6.95 13.67
CA ALA A 42 21.39 6.73 14.22
C ALA A 42 20.95 5.27 14.41
N ALA A 43 21.02 4.82 15.68
CA ALA A 43 20.14 3.77 16.17
C ALA A 43 18.70 4.07 15.71
N LEU A 44 18.17 3.21 14.82
CA LEU A 44 16.77 3.27 14.43
C LEU A 44 15.93 3.20 15.71
N SER A 45 15.03 4.16 15.90
CA SER A 45 14.19 4.15 17.10
C SER A 45 13.40 2.84 17.21
N LEU A 46 13.15 2.35 18.42
CA LEU A 46 12.35 1.15 18.64
C LEU A 46 10.99 1.21 17.92
N ALA A 47 10.41 2.40 17.80
CA ALA A 47 9.17 2.62 17.05
C ALA A 47 9.35 2.37 15.54
N VAL A 48 10.47 2.81 14.96
CA VAL A 48 10.81 2.55 13.54
C VAL A 48 11.07 1.06 13.33
N ILE A 49 11.81 0.41 14.24
CA ILE A 49 12.09 -1.03 14.17
C ILE A 49 10.79 -1.83 14.30
N ALA A 50 9.94 -1.51 15.28
CA ALA A 50 8.66 -2.17 15.48
C ALA A 50 7.71 -1.98 14.29
N ASN A 51 7.67 -0.78 13.69
CA ASN A 51 6.88 -0.52 12.50
C ASN A 51 7.40 -1.30 11.29
N LEU A 52 8.72 -1.39 11.10
CA LEU A 52 9.31 -2.19 10.01
C LEU A 52 9.02 -3.68 10.19
N GLN A 53 9.11 -4.18 11.42
CA GLN A 53 8.84 -5.57 11.74
C GLN A 53 7.35 -5.92 11.56
N PHE A 54 6.45 -5.02 11.95
CA PHE A 54 5.02 -5.12 11.67
C PHE A 54 4.72 -5.18 10.16
N LEU A 55 5.37 -4.33 9.37
CA LEU A 55 5.21 -4.32 7.91
C LEU A 55 5.74 -5.62 7.28
N LEU A 56 6.91 -6.10 7.71
CA LEU A 56 7.50 -7.34 7.20
C LEU A 56 6.63 -8.58 7.46
N GLU A 57 5.92 -8.61 8.59
CA GLU A 57 5.09 -9.77 8.97
C GLU A 57 3.70 -9.79 8.31
N ASN A 58 3.24 -8.64 7.78
CA ASN A 58 1.89 -8.49 7.25
C ASN A 58 1.85 -8.04 5.79
N ILE A 59 2.99 -7.80 5.14
CA ILE A 59 3.04 -7.53 3.70
C ILE A 59 3.18 -8.85 2.95
N GLU A 60 2.25 -9.09 2.03
CA GLU A 60 2.38 -10.10 1.00
C GLU A 60 2.78 -9.44 -0.33
N VAL A 61 3.87 -9.91 -0.92
CA VAL A 61 4.30 -9.49 -2.26
C VAL A 61 3.83 -10.53 -3.26
N PHE A 62 3.18 -10.10 -4.33
CA PHE A 62 2.71 -10.97 -5.40
C PHE A 62 3.10 -10.43 -6.77
N ASP A 63 3.22 -11.30 -7.76
CA ASP A 63 3.47 -10.89 -9.14
C ASP A 63 2.16 -10.42 -9.78
N ILE A 64 2.15 -9.20 -10.33
CA ILE A 64 0.97 -8.61 -10.97
C ILE A 64 0.96 -8.97 -12.46
N CYS A 65 2.08 -8.69 -13.14
CA CYS A 65 2.35 -9.05 -14.54
C CYS A 65 3.76 -8.53 -14.93
N GLU A 66 4.42 -9.14 -15.92
CA GLU A 66 5.68 -8.63 -16.51
C GLU A 66 6.81 -8.30 -15.51
N GLY A 67 6.86 -8.99 -14.37
CA GLY A 67 7.85 -8.76 -13.31
C GLY A 67 7.54 -7.57 -12.39
N GLU A 68 6.43 -6.85 -12.58
CA GLU A 68 5.95 -5.87 -11.61
C GLU A 68 5.34 -6.57 -10.38
N LYS A 69 5.72 -6.07 -9.20
CA LYS A 69 5.29 -6.59 -7.91
C LYS A 69 4.15 -5.76 -7.34
N GLY A 70 3.16 -6.46 -6.83
CA GLY A 70 2.05 -5.91 -6.06
C GLY A 70 2.22 -6.24 -4.59
N TYR A 71 1.58 -5.44 -3.76
CA TYR A 71 1.70 -5.55 -2.32
C TYR A 71 0.32 -5.59 -1.70
N ILE A 72 0.10 -6.51 -0.77
CA ILE A 72 -1.08 -6.54 0.10
C ILE A 72 -0.59 -6.36 1.51
N LEU A 73 -1.01 -5.28 2.16
CA LEU A 73 -0.87 -5.14 3.60
C LEU A 73 -2.08 -5.82 4.26
N HIS A 74 -1.82 -6.98 4.84
CA HIS A 74 -2.78 -7.72 5.64
C HIS A 74 -3.03 -7.00 6.97
N PRO A 75 -4.24 -7.12 7.52
CA PRO A 75 -4.53 -6.68 8.88
C PRO A 75 -3.71 -7.50 9.90
N PRO A 76 -3.34 -6.93 11.06
CA PRO A 76 -2.61 -7.64 12.10
C PRO A 76 -3.29 -8.96 12.47
N LYS A 77 -2.52 -10.05 12.51
CA LYS A 77 -2.99 -11.37 12.99
C LYS A 77 -3.64 -11.21 14.38
N GLY A 78 -4.92 -11.57 14.50
CA GLY A 78 -5.72 -11.41 15.72
C GLY A 78 -6.86 -10.38 15.62
N THR A 79 -6.83 -9.46 14.64
CA THR A 79 -7.95 -8.53 14.40
C THR A 79 -9.11 -9.15 13.62
N ARG A 80 -8.88 -10.28 12.92
CA ARG A 80 -9.93 -11.05 12.23
C ARG A 80 -11.05 -11.59 13.14
N LEU A 81 -10.82 -11.66 14.45
CA LEU A 81 -11.76 -12.19 15.44
C LEU A 81 -12.41 -11.10 16.31
N ALA A 82 -11.97 -9.84 16.17
CA ALA A 82 -12.66 -8.71 16.76
C ALA A 82 -13.70 -8.24 15.74
N ALA A 83 -14.95 -8.06 16.17
CA ALA A 83 -16.11 -7.71 15.34
C ALA A 83 -16.05 -6.30 14.68
N GLY A 84 -14.85 -5.85 14.29
CA GLY A 84 -14.59 -4.59 13.64
C GLY A 84 -14.28 -4.75 12.15
N PRO A 85 -14.33 -3.65 11.40
CA PRO A 85 -14.04 -3.65 9.97
C PRO A 85 -12.59 -4.04 9.71
N ILE A 86 -12.40 -4.98 8.77
CA ILE A 86 -11.11 -5.44 8.30
C ILE A 86 -10.64 -4.50 7.19
N ASN A 87 -9.44 -3.96 7.34
CA ASN A 87 -8.85 -3.04 6.37
C ASN A 87 -7.68 -3.70 5.65
N TYR A 88 -7.74 -3.69 4.33
CA TYR A 88 -6.68 -4.10 3.43
C TYR A 88 -6.18 -2.87 2.67
N LYS A 89 -4.86 -2.78 2.50
CA LYS A 89 -4.26 -1.85 1.56
C LYS A 89 -3.55 -2.66 0.49
N ILE A 90 -3.97 -2.51 -0.75
CA ILE A 90 -3.40 -3.21 -1.89
C ILE A 90 -2.76 -2.18 -2.83
N ALA A 91 -1.52 -2.40 -3.23
CA ALA A 91 -0.86 -1.60 -4.25
C ALA A 91 -0.62 -2.46 -5.51
N ILE A 92 -1.11 -1.99 -6.65
CA ILE A 92 -1.02 -2.65 -7.96
C ILE A 92 -0.49 -1.63 -8.97
N GLY A 93 0.80 -1.66 -9.25
CA GLY A 93 1.46 -0.67 -10.09
C GLY A 93 1.21 0.75 -9.56
N PRO A 94 0.64 1.68 -10.35
CA PRO A 94 0.35 3.05 -9.91
C PRO A 94 -0.96 3.19 -9.12
N LEU A 95 -1.74 2.11 -8.92
CA LEU A 95 -2.97 2.14 -8.14
C LEU A 95 -2.74 1.69 -6.71
N GLU A 96 -3.23 2.48 -5.75
CA GLU A 96 -3.47 2.08 -4.37
C GLU A 96 -4.97 1.83 -4.18
N ILE A 97 -5.30 0.71 -3.56
CA ILE A 97 -6.66 0.26 -3.29
C ILE A 97 -6.77 0.10 -1.77
N ASP A 98 -7.56 0.97 -1.16
CA ASP A 98 -7.97 0.84 0.24
C ASP A 98 -9.31 0.09 0.25
N LEU A 99 -9.31 -1.11 0.82
CA LEU A 99 -10.48 -1.97 0.92
C LEU A 99 -10.84 -2.18 2.38
N THR A 100 -12.05 -1.80 2.76
CA THR A 100 -12.61 -2.01 4.10
C THR A 100 -13.79 -2.96 4.02
N ILE A 101 -13.78 -4.01 4.83
CA ILE A 101 -14.82 -5.04 4.86
C ILE A 101 -15.34 -5.19 6.27
N ASP A 102 -16.64 -4.95 6.46
CA ASP A 102 -17.35 -5.24 7.70
C ASP A 102 -18.12 -6.56 7.54
N LEU A 103 -17.64 -7.61 8.20
CA LEU A 103 -18.26 -8.93 8.17
C LEU A 103 -19.59 -9.01 8.94
N SER A 104 -19.88 -8.05 9.82
CA SER A 104 -21.14 -8.01 10.58
C SER A 104 -22.30 -7.60 9.69
N THR A 105 -22.03 -6.67 8.76
CA THR A 105 -23.02 -6.11 7.82
C THR A 105 -22.84 -6.61 6.39
N PHE A 106 -21.75 -7.33 6.11
CA PHE A 106 -21.24 -7.64 4.77
C PHE A 106 -21.01 -6.39 3.90
N SER A 107 -20.83 -5.22 4.54
CA SER A 107 -20.57 -3.97 3.84
C SER A 107 -19.10 -3.92 3.39
N VAL A 108 -18.89 -3.46 2.18
CA VAL A 108 -17.57 -3.30 1.58
C VAL A 108 -17.42 -1.86 1.11
N SER A 109 -16.32 -1.23 1.48
CA SER A 109 -15.90 0.07 0.97
C SER A 109 -14.62 -0.10 0.17
N LEU A 110 -14.66 0.28 -1.10
CA LEU A 110 -13.54 0.22 -2.03
C LEU A 110 -13.17 1.63 -2.45
N LYS A 111 -11.99 2.08 -2.03
CA LYS A 111 -11.43 3.37 -2.42
C LYS A 111 -10.17 3.14 -3.26
N ILE A 112 -10.14 3.78 -4.42
CA ILE A 112 -9.06 3.61 -5.40
C ILE A 112 -8.38 4.94 -5.63
N ILE A 113 -7.06 4.95 -5.46
CA ILE A 113 -6.20 6.12 -5.52
C ILE A 113 -5.14 5.86 -6.58
N LEU A 114 -5.04 6.73 -7.59
CA LEU A 114 -3.96 6.70 -8.58
C LEU A 114 -2.81 7.57 -8.11
N LYS A 115 -1.60 7.03 -8.10
CA LYS A 115 -0.37 7.79 -7.93
C LYS A 115 0.10 8.31 -9.27
N VAL A 116 0.06 9.63 -9.41
CA VAL A 116 0.65 10.34 -10.55
C VAL A 116 1.97 10.96 -10.09
N PRO A 117 3.10 10.72 -10.77
CA PRO A 117 4.43 11.18 -10.33
C PRO A 117 4.56 12.69 -10.05
N ILE A 118 3.74 13.52 -10.69
CA ILE A 118 3.77 15.00 -10.56
C ILE A 118 2.62 15.53 -9.68
N LEU A 119 1.45 14.91 -9.74
CA LEU A 119 0.23 15.38 -9.07
C LEU A 119 -0.03 14.71 -7.71
N GLY A 120 0.76 13.70 -7.35
CA GLY A 120 0.57 12.92 -6.13
C GLY A 120 -0.58 11.91 -6.25
N GLY A 121 -1.18 11.56 -5.11
CA GLY A 121 -2.28 10.59 -5.05
C GLY A 121 -3.64 11.23 -5.33
N VAL A 122 -4.31 10.80 -6.39
CA VAL A 122 -5.64 11.25 -6.79
C VAL A 122 -6.65 10.14 -6.51
N THR A 123 -7.69 10.42 -5.71
CA THR A 123 -8.78 9.45 -5.54
C THR A 123 -9.65 9.44 -6.79
N ILE A 124 -9.71 8.30 -7.47
CA ILE A 124 -10.46 8.14 -8.73
C ILE A 124 -11.82 7.54 -8.48
N ALA A 125 -11.92 6.64 -7.49
CA ALA A 125 -13.18 6.04 -7.13
C ALA A 125 -13.28 5.82 -5.63
N ASN A 126 -14.50 5.94 -5.11
CA ASN A 126 -14.86 5.55 -3.76
C ASN A 126 -16.28 5.01 -3.82
N VAL A 127 -16.43 3.71 -3.60
CA VAL A 127 -17.70 3.00 -3.73
C VAL A 127 -17.93 2.17 -2.48
N VAL A 128 -19.15 2.20 -1.98
CA VAL A 128 -19.62 1.35 -0.88
C VAL A 128 -20.71 0.46 -1.43
N GLY A 129 -20.66 -0.83 -1.09
CA GLY A 129 -21.63 -1.82 -1.55
C GLY A 129 -21.63 -3.06 -0.65
N ASN A 130 -22.22 -4.15 -1.13
CA ASN A 130 -22.34 -5.39 -0.38
C ASN A 130 -21.43 -6.48 -0.96
N LEU A 131 -20.74 -7.21 -0.09
CA LEU A 131 -19.83 -8.29 -0.48
C LEU A 131 -20.57 -9.45 -1.19
N LYS A 132 -21.84 -9.70 -0.84
CA LYS A 132 -22.65 -10.79 -1.39
C LYS A 132 -23.08 -10.52 -2.83
N ASP A 133 -23.40 -9.27 -3.14
CA ASP A 133 -23.76 -8.85 -4.49
C ASP A 133 -22.52 -8.63 -5.37
N GLY A 134 -21.37 -8.39 -4.72
CA GLY A 134 -20.14 -7.97 -5.35
C GLY A 134 -20.17 -6.48 -5.70
N ILE A 135 -18.99 -5.89 -5.80
CA ILE A 135 -18.78 -4.51 -6.21
C ILE A 135 -17.87 -4.53 -7.41
N GLU A 136 -18.27 -3.85 -8.48
CA GLU A 136 -17.44 -3.60 -9.64
C GLU A 136 -17.39 -2.10 -9.91
N VAL A 137 -16.18 -1.56 -10.03
CA VAL A 137 -15.94 -0.13 -10.18
C VAL A 137 -15.13 0.10 -11.43
N LYS A 138 -15.70 0.87 -12.36
CA LYS A 138 -14.97 1.37 -13.51
C LYS A 138 -14.04 2.49 -13.07
N VAL A 139 -12.76 2.31 -13.26
CA VAL A 139 -11.72 3.30 -12.96
C VAL A 139 -11.28 3.97 -14.25
N GLY A 140 -11.16 5.30 -14.22
CA GLY A 140 -10.78 6.06 -15.39
C GLY A 140 -10.15 7.40 -15.01
N TYR A 141 -9.03 7.71 -15.62
CA TYR A 141 -8.41 9.02 -15.59
C TYR A 141 -7.96 9.39 -17.00
N PRO A 142 -8.41 10.53 -17.56
CA PRO A 142 -8.15 10.90 -18.95
C PRO A 142 -6.68 10.77 -19.33
N GLY A 143 -6.40 9.97 -20.36
CA GLY A 143 -5.07 9.75 -20.91
C GLY A 143 -4.11 8.90 -20.07
N LEU A 144 -4.46 8.54 -18.83
CA LEU A 144 -3.55 7.84 -17.90
C LEU A 144 -4.08 6.50 -17.39
N LEU A 145 -5.40 6.34 -17.19
CA LEU A 145 -6.00 5.15 -16.60
C LEU A 145 -7.34 4.82 -17.27
N GLY A 146 -7.58 3.54 -17.53
CA GLY A 146 -8.89 3.02 -17.88
C GLY A 146 -9.02 1.54 -17.52
N GLY A 147 -10.13 1.13 -16.91
CA GLY A 147 -10.33 -0.26 -16.55
C GLY A 147 -11.40 -0.47 -15.49
N ILE A 148 -11.30 -1.61 -14.83
CA ILE A 148 -12.27 -2.14 -13.89
C ILE A 148 -11.53 -2.77 -12.71
N VAL A 149 -11.97 -2.46 -11.51
CA VAL A 149 -11.56 -3.13 -10.28
C VAL A 149 -12.81 -3.63 -9.58
N GLY A 150 -12.81 -4.87 -9.14
CA GLY A 150 -13.95 -5.50 -8.50
C GLY A 150 -13.58 -6.32 -7.29
N VAL A 151 -14.52 -6.43 -6.35
CA VAL A 151 -14.43 -7.28 -5.18
C VAL A 151 -15.72 -8.08 -5.09
N LYS A 152 -15.60 -9.40 -4.98
CA LYS A 152 -16.76 -10.29 -4.85
C LYS A 152 -16.49 -11.42 -3.87
N LEU A 153 -17.55 -11.95 -3.29
CA LEU A 153 -17.54 -13.25 -2.65
C LEU A 153 -17.72 -14.33 -3.73
N ASP A 154 -16.84 -15.31 -3.78
CA ASP A 154 -16.99 -16.45 -4.67
C ASP A 154 -17.87 -17.56 -4.04
N ALA A 155 -18.09 -18.64 -4.79
CA ALA A 155 -18.90 -19.77 -4.33
C ALA A 155 -18.25 -20.59 -3.20
N ASN A 156 -16.95 -20.45 -2.98
CA ASN A 156 -16.19 -21.11 -1.94
C ASN A 156 -16.08 -20.25 -0.68
N SER A 157 -16.85 -19.17 -0.55
CA SER A 157 -16.72 -18.22 0.55
C SER A 157 -15.37 -17.50 0.57
N ASP A 158 -14.71 -17.38 -0.58
CA ASP A 158 -13.47 -16.60 -0.72
C ASP A 158 -13.79 -15.17 -1.14
N VAL A 159 -13.20 -14.21 -0.44
CA VAL A 159 -13.21 -12.80 -0.84
C VAL A 159 -12.13 -12.59 -1.88
N VAL A 160 -12.56 -12.34 -3.12
CA VAL A 160 -11.67 -12.21 -4.27
C VAL A 160 -11.65 -10.77 -4.75
N LEU A 161 -10.46 -10.17 -4.77
CA LEU A 161 -10.18 -8.93 -5.47
C LEU A 161 -9.77 -9.27 -6.91
N SER A 162 -10.44 -8.68 -7.89
CA SER A 162 -10.11 -8.79 -9.31
C SER A 162 -9.81 -7.41 -9.89
N TRP A 163 -8.83 -7.34 -10.78
CA TRP A 163 -8.46 -6.11 -11.46
C TRP A 163 -8.19 -6.39 -12.93
N ASP A 164 -8.65 -5.46 -13.77
CA ASP A 164 -8.38 -5.43 -15.20
C ASP A 164 -8.34 -3.96 -15.62
N PHE A 165 -7.14 -3.38 -15.64
CA PHE A 165 -6.98 -1.96 -15.98
C PHE A 165 -5.71 -1.71 -16.77
N THR A 166 -5.73 -0.64 -17.55
CA THR A 166 -4.57 -0.10 -18.25
C THR A 166 -4.16 1.20 -17.59
N ALA A 167 -2.91 1.32 -17.15
CA ALA A 167 -2.34 2.54 -16.61
C ALA A 167 -1.03 2.90 -17.33
N PHE A 168 -0.86 4.16 -17.72
CA PHE A 168 0.33 4.65 -18.44
C PHE A 168 0.71 3.79 -19.66
N GLY A 169 -0.28 3.25 -20.37
CA GLY A 169 -0.07 2.39 -21.54
C GLY A 169 0.28 0.93 -21.24
N LYS A 170 0.35 0.52 -19.97
CA LYS A 170 0.55 -0.87 -19.55
C LYS A 170 -0.74 -1.49 -19.05
N GLY A 171 -1.01 -2.73 -19.45
CA GLY A 171 -2.14 -3.52 -18.97
C GLY A 171 -1.82 -4.28 -17.69
N PHE A 172 -2.75 -4.29 -16.75
CA PHE A 172 -2.69 -4.98 -15.48
C PHE A 172 -3.95 -5.81 -15.33
N GLN A 173 -3.79 -7.14 -15.34
CA GLN A 173 -4.91 -8.05 -15.19
C GLN A 173 -4.56 -9.12 -14.17
N GLY A 174 -5.51 -9.45 -13.29
CA GLY A 174 -5.31 -10.49 -12.30
C GLY A 174 -6.43 -10.58 -11.30
N SER A 175 -6.31 -11.57 -10.42
CA SER A 175 -7.19 -11.70 -9.27
C SER A 175 -6.43 -12.33 -8.11
N LYS A 176 -6.88 -12.03 -6.89
CA LYS A 176 -6.27 -12.54 -5.67
C LYS A 176 -7.34 -12.79 -4.61
N VAL A 177 -7.26 -13.97 -4.00
CA VAL A 177 -8.02 -14.28 -2.78
C VAL A 177 -7.38 -13.52 -1.62
N LEU A 178 -8.18 -12.67 -0.98
CA LEU A 178 -7.75 -11.90 0.20
C LEU A 178 -7.87 -12.75 1.46
N PHE A 179 -9.01 -13.44 1.61
CA PHE A 179 -9.30 -14.35 2.71
C PHE A 179 -10.56 -15.17 2.47
N HIS A 180 -10.68 -16.24 3.24
CA HIS A 180 -11.83 -17.12 3.33
C HIS A 180 -12.71 -16.74 4.55
N ILE A 181 -14.04 -16.78 4.41
CA ILE A 181 -15.01 -16.55 5.50
C ILE A 181 -15.62 -17.84 6.03
#